data_AF-A0A326TQ22-F1
#
_entry.id   AF-A0A326TQ22-F1
#
_cell.length_a   1.000
_cell.length_b   1.000
_cell.length_c   1.000
_cell.angle_alpha   90.00
_cell.angle_beta   90.00
_cell.angle_gamma   90.00
#
_symmetry.space_group_name_H-M   'P 1'
#
loop_
_entity.id
_entity.type
_entity.pdbx_description
1 polymer ?
#
loop_
_entity_poly.entity_id
_entity_poly.type
_entity_poly.pdbx_seq_one_letter_code
_entity_poly.pdbx_strand_id
1 'polypeptide(L)'
;GQSLREALSVAENNGVDPKAVLDMLTTAPTLFPSPIYQGHGKRIVEDTQAAPFRQRKIPLKDVSLFTKTAQQVELSTPIAHLLSDLLRSDEARA
;
A
#
# COMPACT_ATOMS: atom_id res chain seq x y z
N GLY A 1 2.31 0.68 -0.12
CA GLY A 1 1.06 1.45 -0.04
C GLY A 1 0.22 0.99 1.13
N GLN A 2 -0.44 -0.17 1.01
CA GLN A 2 -1.34 -0.70 2.06
C GLN A 2 -0.64 -0.92 3.41
N SER A 3 0.55 -1.53 3.43
CA SER A 3 1.34 -1.70 4.67
C SER A 3 1.72 -0.37 5.34
N LEU A 4 2.07 0.65 4.55
CA LEU A 4 2.36 1.99 5.08
C LEU A 4 1.09 2.64 5.63
N ARG A 5 -0.05 2.49 4.94
CA ARG A 5 -1.35 2.98 5.43
C ARG A 5 -1.72 2.33 6.76
N GLU A 6 -1.59 1.02 6.86
CA GLU A 6 -1.84 0.28 8.09
C GLU A 6 -0.94 0.77 9.23
N ALA A 7 0.37 0.91 8.99
CA ALA A 7 1.31 1.44 9.99
C ALA A 7 0.93 2.87 10.46
N LEU A 8 0.53 3.74 9.53
CA LEU A 8 0.10 5.10 9.85
C LEU A 8 -1.23 5.13 10.61
N SER A 9 -2.19 4.28 10.26
CA SER A 9 -3.44 4.14 11.01
C SER A 9 -3.22 3.59 12.42
N VAL A 10 -2.26 2.67 12.60
CA VAL A 10 -1.86 2.21 13.94
C VAL A 10 -1.25 3.36 14.74
N ALA A 11 -0.39 4.18 14.13
CA ALA A 11 0.19 5.35 14.79
C ALA A 11 -0.90 6.35 15.23
N GLU A 12 -1.81 6.69 14.32
CA GLU A 12 -2.93 7.60 14.58
C GLU A 12 -3.81 7.10 15.74
N ASN A 13 -4.18 5.82 15.73
CA ASN A 13 -5.00 5.20 16.77
C ASN A 13 -4.29 5.11 18.14
N ASN A 14 -2.97 5.28 18.17
CA ASN A 14 -2.17 5.35 19.41
C ASN A 14 -1.79 6.80 19.78
N GLY A 15 -2.41 7.81 19.16
CA GLY A 15 -2.20 9.23 19.46
C GLY A 15 -0.87 9.78 18.93
N VAL A 16 -0.23 9.08 18.00
CA VAL A 16 1.02 9.51 17.35
C VAL A 16 0.69 10.19 16.02
N ASP A 17 1.35 11.31 15.72
CA ASP A 17 1.20 12.03 14.45
C ASP A 17 1.68 11.16 13.26
N PRO A 18 0.80 10.78 12.32
CA PRO A 18 1.17 10.01 11.14
C PRO A 18 2.24 10.69 10.27
N LYS A 19 2.29 12.03 10.24
CA LYS A 19 3.32 12.78 9.50
C LYS A 19 4.69 12.55 10.09
N ALA A 20 4.82 12.69 11.40
CA ALA A 20 6.07 12.44 12.11
C ALA A 20 6.56 10.99 11.90
N VAL A 21 5.65 10.01 11.89
CA VAL A 21 6.00 8.61 11.61
C VAL A 21 6.45 8.42 10.17
N LEU A 22 5.77 9.01 9.19
CA LEU A 22 6.17 8.97 7.79
C LEU A 22 7.56 9.59 7.59
N ASP A 23 7.81 10.76 8.18
CA ASP A 23 9.09 11.46 8.08
C ASP A 23 10.21 10.68 8.75
N MET A 24 9.95 10.06 9.91
CA MET A 24 10.91 9.17 10.57
C MET A 24 11.27 7.96 9.69
N LEU A 25 10.27 7.33 9.05
CA LEU A 25 10.49 6.15 8.20
C LEU A 25 11.19 6.49 6.87
N THR A 26 10.96 7.69 6.32
CA THR A 26 11.33 8.04 4.93
C THR A 26 12.33 9.19 4.78
N THR A 27 12.66 9.92 5.86
CA THR A 27 13.51 11.11 5.80
C THR A 27 14.77 11.02 6.68
N ALA A 28 14.76 10.62 7.97
CA ALA A 28 16.00 10.41 8.75
C ALA A 28 15.83 9.80 10.18
N PRO A 29 16.74 8.89 10.65
CA PRO A 29 17.60 7.98 9.88
C PRO A 29 16.75 6.88 9.21
N THR A 30 16.99 6.65 7.92
CA THR A 30 15.93 6.18 7.02
C THR A 30 15.94 4.67 6.78
N LEU A 31 14.86 3.97 7.13
CA LEU A 31 14.65 2.58 6.73
C LEU A 31 14.20 2.45 5.27
N PHE A 32 13.50 3.46 4.73
CA PHE A 32 12.94 3.43 3.37
C PHE A 32 13.19 4.74 2.58
N PRO A 33 14.44 5.08 2.23
CA PRO A 33 14.78 6.32 1.51
C PRO A 33 14.46 6.23 0.00
N SER A 34 13.21 5.93 -0.37
CA SER A 34 12.79 5.86 -1.78
C SER A 34 11.64 6.82 -2.07
N PRO A 35 11.68 7.55 -3.21
CA PRO A 35 10.61 8.47 -3.63
C PRO A 35 9.22 7.82 -3.71
N ILE A 36 9.17 6.50 -3.93
CA ILE A 36 7.92 5.73 -3.96
C ILE A 36 7.23 5.78 -2.59
N TYR A 37 7.97 5.58 -1.51
CA TYR A 37 7.41 5.60 -0.15
C TYR A 37 7.02 7.02 0.28
N GLN A 38 7.85 8.01 -0.05
CA GLN A 38 7.56 9.42 0.24
C GLN A 38 6.30 9.89 -0.50
N GLY A 39 6.22 9.64 -1.80
CA GLY A 39 5.09 10.09 -2.63
C GLY A 39 3.78 9.39 -2.29
N HIS A 40 3.81 8.07 -2.04
CA HIS A 40 2.60 7.35 -1.62
C HIS A 40 2.21 7.66 -0.17
N GLY A 41 3.17 7.76 0.74
CA GLY A 41 2.94 8.09 2.14
C GLY A 41 2.30 9.45 2.32
N LYS A 42 2.83 10.47 1.62
CA LYS A 42 2.26 11.82 1.64
C LYS A 42 0.79 11.82 1.22
N ARG A 43 0.45 11.13 0.12
CA ARG A 43 -0.94 10.96 -0.33
C ARG A 43 -1.83 10.26 0.69
N ILE A 44 -1.32 9.25 1.39
CA ILE A 44 -2.07 8.52 2.42
C ILE A 44 -2.39 9.44 3.61
N VAL A 45 -1.43 10.27 4.01
CA VAL A 45 -1.59 11.22 5.13
C VAL A 45 -2.50 12.40 4.77
N GLU A 46 -2.36 12.93 3.55
CA GLU A 46 -3.14 14.09 3.09
C GLU A 46 -4.59 13.72 2.76
N ASP A 47 -4.84 12.49 2.34
CA ASP A 47 -6.15 12.00 1.95
C ASP A 47 -6.43 10.64 2.58
N THR A 48 -6.71 10.66 3.89
CA THR A 48 -7.11 9.48 4.68
C THR A 48 -8.40 8.86 4.14
N GLN A 49 -9.25 9.65 3.49
CA GLN A 49 -10.52 9.24 2.90
C GLN A 49 -10.41 8.81 1.45
N ALA A 50 -9.33 9.04 0.69
CA ALA A 50 -9.16 8.44 -0.61
C ALA A 50 -8.45 7.09 -0.48
N ALA A 51 -9.13 6.03 -0.93
CA ALA A 51 -8.41 4.82 -1.25
C ALA A 51 -7.74 5.08 -2.61
N PRO A 52 -6.39 5.06 -2.72
CA PRO A 52 -5.66 5.36 -3.96
C PRO A 52 -6.02 4.41 -5.12
N PHE A 53 -6.83 3.39 -4.84
CA PHE A 53 -7.29 2.37 -5.77
C PHE A 53 -8.81 2.24 -5.86
N ARG A 54 -9.61 3.07 -5.14
CA ARG A 54 -11.07 2.89 -4.93
C ARG A 54 -11.89 2.72 -6.21
N GLN A 55 -11.36 3.11 -7.37
CA GLN A 55 -12.10 3.15 -8.62
C GLN A 55 -11.34 2.59 -9.82
N ARG A 56 -10.27 1.82 -9.61
CA ARG A 56 -9.45 1.36 -10.74
C ARG A 56 -9.39 -0.17 -10.76
N LYS A 57 -9.99 -0.78 -11.79
CA LYS A 57 -9.78 -2.19 -12.17
C LYS A 57 -8.34 -2.48 -12.60
N ILE A 58 -7.52 -1.44 -12.79
CA ILE A 58 -6.16 -1.51 -13.35
C ILE A 58 -5.18 -2.24 -12.41
N PRO A 59 -5.06 -1.90 -11.10
CA PRO A 59 -4.15 -2.58 -10.19
C PRO A 59 -4.49 -4.06 -10.03
N LEU A 60 -5.78 -4.42 -9.94
CA LEU A 60 -6.20 -5.82 -9.86
C LEU A 60 -5.84 -6.59 -11.14
N LYS A 61 -6.01 -5.96 -12.31
CA LYS A 61 -5.59 -6.51 -13.61
C LYS A 61 -4.06 -6.71 -13.66
N ASP A 62 -3.26 -5.73 -13.24
CA ASP A 62 -1.80 -5.82 -13.26
C ASP A 62 -1.28 -6.92 -12.31
N VAL A 63 -1.84 -7.03 -11.10
CA VAL A 63 -1.52 -8.12 -10.15
C VAL A 63 -1.91 -9.48 -10.74
N SER A 64 -3.07 -9.56 -11.40
CA SER A 64 -3.52 -10.80 -12.04
C SER A 64 -2.61 -11.24 -13.20
N LEU A 65 -2.08 -10.29 -13.97
CA LEU A 65 -1.09 -10.58 -15.02
C LEU A 65 0.21 -11.10 -14.40
N PHE A 66 0.71 -10.45 -13.35
CA PHE A 66 1.91 -10.88 -12.64
C PHE A 66 1.78 -12.31 -12.10
N THR A 67 0.68 -12.63 -11.39
CA THR A 67 0.47 -13.97 -10.82
C THR A 67 0.33 -15.04 -11.91
N LYS A 68 -0.33 -14.73 -13.04
CA LYS A 68 -0.45 -15.66 -14.17
C LYS A 68 0.92 -15.97 -14.78
N THR A 69 1.77 -14.97 -14.96
CA THR A 69 3.13 -15.17 -15.48
C THR A 69 3.98 -16.00 -14.51
N ALA A 70 3.86 -15.76 -13.20
CA ALA A 70 4.58 -16.55 -12.18
C ALA A 70 4.12 -18.02 -12.16
N GLN A 71 2.83 -18.27 -12.35
CA GLN A 71 2.28 -19.64 -12.43
C GLN A 71 2.83 -20.44 -13.60
N GLN A 72 3.13 -19.80 -14.74
CA GLN A 72 3.73 -20.47 -15.91
C GLN A 72 5.11 -21.05 -15.63
N VAL A 73 5.79 -20.57 -14.59
CA VAL A 73 7.11 -21.04 -14.13
C VAL A 73 7.07 -21.65 -12.74
N GLU A 74 5.87 -22.06 -12.28
CA GLU A 74 5.65 -22.73 -10.99
C GLU A 74 6.14 -21.93 -9.76
N LEU A 75 6.20 -20.60 -9.88
CA LEU A 75 6.66 -19.72 -8.81
C LEU A 75 5.51 -19.29 -7.88
N SER A 76 5.69 -19.50 -6.58
CA SER A 76 4.76 -19.01 -5.55
C SER A 76 4.89 -17.50 -5.34
N THR A 77 3.76 -16.78 -5.27
CA THR A 77 3.72 -15.31 -5.15
C THR A 77 2.80 -14.83 -4.02
N PRO A 78 3.08 -15.19 -2.75
CA PRO A 78 2.17 -14.96 -1.62
C PRO A 78 1.84 -13.47 -1.39
N ILE A 79 2.80 -12.58 -1.59
CA ILE A 79 2.58 -11.13 -1.45
C ILE A 79 1.65 -10.59 -2.54
N ALA A 80 1.72 -11.12 -3.76
CA ALA A 80 0.83 -10.72 -4.85
C ALA A 80 -0.61 -11.20 -4.61
N HIS A 81 -0.77 -12.40 -4.05
CA HIS A 81 -2.07 -12.91 -3.63
C HIS A 81 -2.69 -12.06 -2.52
N LEU A 82 -1.92 -11.75 -1.46
CA LEU A 82 -2.38 -10.83 -0.41
C LEU A 82 -2.81 -9.47 -0.99
N LEU A 83 -2.01 -8.90 -1.89
CA LEU A 83 -2.37 -7.63 -2.53
C LEU A 83 -3.65 -7.75 -3.37
N SER A 84 -3.86 -8.86 -4.07
CA SER A 84 -5.09 -9.11 -4.83
C SER A 84 -6.33 -9.11 -3.94
N ASP A 85 -6.24 -9.75 -2.76
CA ASP A 85 -7.35 -9.83 -1.81
C ASP A 85 -7.65 -8.47 -1.15
N LEU A 86 -6.61 -7.69 -0.84
CA LEU A 86 -6.75 -6.33 -0.34
C LEU A 86 -7.42 -5.41 -1.38
N LEU A 87 -7.04 -5.52 -2.66
CA LEU A 87 -7.65 -4.74 -3.74
C LEU A 87 -9.13 -5.08 -3.96
N ARG A 88 -9.49 -6.37 -3.95
CA ARG A 88 -10.89 -6.80 -4.04
C ARG A 88 -11.72 -6.34 -2.85
N SER A 89 -11.13 -6.35 -1.66
CA SER A 89 -11.79 -5.87 -0.44
C SER A 89 -12.07 -4.36 -0.50
N ASP A 90 -11.16 -3.58 -1.11
CA ASP A 90 -11.33 -2.15 -1.32
C ASP A 90 -12.41 -1.85 -2.39
N GLU A 91 -12.47 -2.64 -3.47
CA GLU A 91 -13.56 -2.57 -4.47
C GLU A 91 -14.94 -2.88 -3.84
N ALA A 92 -15.02 -3.82 -2.89
CA ALA A 92 -16.26 -4.16 -2.21
C ALA A 92 -16.75 -3.12 -1.18
N ARG A 93 -15.87 -2.20 -0.75
CA ARG A 93 -16.17 -1.11 0.19
C ARG A 93 -16.50 0.21 -0.50
N ALA A 94 -16.30 0.29 -1.81
CA ALA A 94 -16.56 1.45 -2.66
C ALA A 94 -18.02 1.51 -3.13
#